data_AF-A0A7W1KG67-F1
#
_entry.id   AF-A0A7W1KG67-F1
#
_cell.length_a   1.000
_cell.length_b   1.000
_cell.length_c   1.000
_cell.angle_alpha   90.00
_cell.angle_beta   90.00
_cell.angle_gamma   90.00
#
_symmetry.space_group_name_H-M   'P 1'
#
loop_
_entity.id
_entity.type
_entity.pdbx_description
1 polymer ?
#
loop_
_entity_poly.entity_id
_entity_poly.type
_entity_poly.pdbx_seq_one_letter_code
_entity_poly.pdbx_strand_id
1 'polypeptide(L)'
;MSLLIALLVFAYARPIPQAAATGLVPTLPAAAAVSLPWPAYGQSAIGAVGHGVLASSGSQKSAPMASTAKVITALVVLKQKPLQPGSQGPAISLTDADAALYEKYYALGGSVTQVAVGSQISQYQALQALLLPSANNIADTLAVWAFGSVDNYLKSSNQYVQAQGLTDTKIADATGFSDQTISTANNLVKVGELALNNPVIADIVNQPEATIPVAGLIRNVNRQLNQDGIVGIKTGNTEGAGGCYLVASKRVVSGHQITTIGAVMGAPNLTTAMVDSRALLRASDTGFEEVVVVQKGQSLGEYTVAWGGKVTAHAKENISVFRWKGSKTKFTTSLNPQETPIKKGSQVGTVEVSSGNQKQQVAAVLAQDINAPALRWRIFR
;
A
#
# COMPACT_ATOMS: atom_id res chain seq x y z
N MET A 1 -33.85 17.52 -67.89
CA MET A 1 -34.15 16.36 -67.02
C MET A 1 -32.88 15.71 -66.45
N SER A 2 -31.85 15.48 -67.27
CA SER A 2 -30.60 14.79 -66.88
C SER A 2 -29.79 15.49 -65.77
N LEU A 3 -29.74 16.83 -65.76
CA LEU A 3 -29.01 17.59 -64.73
C LEU A 3 -29.66 17.48 -63.34
N LEU A 4 -30.99 17.51 -63.27
CA LEU A 4 -31.75 17.37 -62.03
C LEU A 4 -31.59 15.95 -61.45
N ILE A 5 -31.64 14.93 -62.31
CA ILE A 5 -31.40 13.54 -61.91
C ILE A 5 -29.95 13.38 -61.42
N ALA A 6 -28.97 13.96 -62.11
CA ALA A 6 -27.57 13.94 -61.67
C ALA A 6 -27.37 14.65 -60.32
N LEU A 7 -28.04 15.78 -60.08
CA LEU A 7 -28.00 16.50 -58.80
C LEU A 7 -28.65 15.70 -57.66
N LEU A 8 -29.78 15.03 -57.92
CA LEU A 8 -30.45 14.18 -56.93
C LEU A 8 -29.62 12.93 -56.59
N VAL A 9 -29.02 12.29 -57.60
CA VAL A 9 -28.10 11.15 -57.41
C VAL A 9 -26.87 11.60 -56.63
N PHE A 10 -26.28 12.73 -56.98
CA PHE A 10 -25.13 13.30 -56.26
C PHE A 10 -25.49 13.63 -54.79
N ALA A 11 -26.61 14.31 -54.54
CA ALA A 11 -27.07 14.62 -53.19
C ALA A 11 -27.30 13.36 -52.35
N TYR A 12 -27.91 12.32 -52.94
CA TYR A 12 -28.11 11.03 -52.29
C TYR A 12 -26.78 10.31 -52.01
N ALA A 13 -25.83 10.35 -52.95
CA ALA A 13 -24.55 9.63 -52.87
C ALA A 13 -23.53 10.26 -51.90
N ARG A 14 -23.74 11.50 -51.45
CA ARG A 14 -22.87 12.13 -50.45
C ARG A 14 -22.74 11.24 -49.19
N PRO A 15 -21.56 11.12 -48.56
CA PRO A 15 -21.37 10.35 -47.33
C PRO A 15 -22.32 10.78 -46.21
N ILE A 16 -22.78 9.83 -45.40
CA ILE A 16 -23.59 10.11 -44.22
C ILE A 16 -22.62 10.43 -43.07
N PRO A 17 -22.75 11.58 -42.39
CA PRO A 17 -21.96 11.88 -41.20
C PRO A 17 -22.16 10.79 -40.15
N GLN A 18 -21.06 10.38 -39.52
CA GLN A 18 -21.12 9.46 -38.38
C GLN A 18 -21.92 10.08 -37.23
N ALA A 19 -22.53 9.22 -36.42
CA ALA A 19 -23.14 9.64 -35.17
C ALA A 19 -22.02 10.11 -34.23
N ALA A 20 -22.05 11.38 -33.85
CA ALA A 20 -21.06 11.98 -32.97
C ALA A 20 -21.33 11.57 -31.53
N ALA A 21 -20.29 11.18 -30.80
CA ALA A 21 -20.40 10.72 -29.42
C ALA A 21 -19.95 11.80 -28.43
N THR A 22 -20.71 11.97 -27.35
CA THR A 22 -20.32 12.77 -26.19
C THR A 22 -20.33 11.88 -24.95
N GLY A 23 -19.15 11.66 -24.36
CA GLY A 23 -19.01 10.86 -23.14
C GLY A 23 -19.43 11.60 -21.88
N LEU A 24 -19.95 10.86 -20.92
CA LEU A 24 -20.18 11.30 -19.54
C LEU A 24 -19.22 10.57 -18.61
N VAL A 25 -18.77 11.27 -17.57
CA VAL A 25 -17.94 10.69 -16.51
C VAL A 25 -18.85 10.30 -15.35
N PRO A 26 -18.92 9.01 -14.98
CA PRO A 26 -19.65 8.58 -13.79
C PRO A 26 -19.20 9.35 -12.54
N THR A 27 -20.15 9.67 -11.67
CA THR A 27 -19.88 10.21 -10.34
C THR A 27 -20.24 9.17 -9.29
N LEU A 28 -19.52 9.20 -8.19
CA LEU A 28 -19.84 8.39 -7.02
C LEU A 28 -20.46 9.25 -5.94
N PRO A 29 -21.39 8.69 -5.14
CA PRO A 29 -21.83 9.34 -3.92
C PRO A 29 -20.63 9.64 -3.01
N ALA A 30 -20.73 10.74 -2.27
CA ALA A 30 -19.77 11.04 -1.22
C ALA A 30 -19.78 9.90 -0.20
N ALA A 31 -18.62 9.33 0.09
CA ALA A 31 -18.49 8.28 1.10
C ALA A 31 -18.60 8.91 2.50
N ALA A 32 -19.20 8.16 3.43
CA ALA A 32 -19.16 8.52 4.85
C ALA A 32 -17.71 8.48 5.36
N ALA A 33 -17.37 9.41 6.25
CA ALA A 33 -16.07 9.41 6.90
C ALA A 33 -15.88 8.15 7.75
N VAL A 34 -14.69 7.56 7.71
CA VAL A 34 -14.33 6.43 8.58
C VAL A 34 -13.99 6.96 9.97
N SER A 35 -14.76 6.55 10.98
CA SER A 35 -14.45 6.85 12.37
C SER A 35 -13.50 5.79 12.93
N LEU A 36 -12.32 6.21 13.38
CA LEU A 36 -11.30 5.33 13.95
C LEU A 36 -10.97 5.76 15.39
N PRO A 37 -10.70 4.80 16.30
CA PRO A 37 -10.38 5.08 17.69
C PRO A 37 -8.92 5.57 17.82
N TRP A 38 -8.66 6.78 17.36
CA TRP A 38 -7.32 7.37 17.40
C TRP A 38 -6.86 7.60 18.83
N PRO A 39 -5.59 7.25 19.15
CA PRO A 39 -4.96 7.69 20.39
C PRO A 39 -5.00 9.22 20.52
N ALA A 40 -5.22 9.70 21.74
CA ALA A 40 -5.21 11.13 22.07
C ALA A 40 -3.79 11.71 22.25
N TYR A 41 -2.76 10.88 22.06
CA TYR A 41 -1.35 11.21 22.25
C TYR A 41 -0.57 10.97 20.96
N GLY A 42 0.64 11.53 20.90
CA GLY A 42 1.62 11.24 19.87
C GLY A 42 1.06 11.36 18.45
N GLN A 43 1.26 10.32 17.64
CA GLN A 43 0.75 10.24 16.28
C GLN A 43 0.47 8.80 15.88
N SER A 44 -0.46 8.62 14.93
CA SER A 44 -0.85 7.30 14.46
C SER A 44 -1.24 7.30 12.99
N ALA A 45 -1.09 6.17 12.34
CA ALA A 45 -1.49 5.97 10.96
C ALA A 45 -1.98 4.54 10.74
N ILE A 46 -2.93 4.39 9.82
CA ILE A 46 -3.41 3.11 9.30
C ILE A 46 -3.25 3.13 7.79
N GLY A 47 -2.74 2.03 7.26
CA GLY A 47 -2.65 1.75 5.84
C GLY A 47 -2.96 0.30 5.54
N ALA A 48 -2.83 -0.09 4.28
CA ALA A 48 -2.90 -1.47 3.87
C ALA A 48 -1.94 -1.73 2.70
N VAL A 49 -1.45 -2.97 2.61
CA VAL A 49 -0.60 -3.41 1.49
C VAL A 49 -1.35 -3.20 0.18
N GLY A 50 -0.74 -2.48 -0.76
CA GLY A 50 -1.33 -2.11 -2.04
C GLY A 50 -2.23 -0.86 -2.01
N HIS A 51 -2.44 -0.26 -0.85
CA HIS A 51 -3.25 0.96 -0.68
C HIS A 51 -2.46 2.14 -0.10
N GLY A 52 -1.27 1.89 0.45
CA GLY A 52 -0.49 2.91 1.16
C GLY A 52 -1.19 3.39 2.44
N VAL A 53 -0.95 4.65 2.81
CA VAL A 53 -1.60 5.29 3.97
C VAL A 53 -3.07 5.59 3.65
N LEU A 54 -3.97 5.09 4.49
CA LEU A 54 -5.42 5.24 4.35
C LEU A 54 -5.97 6.36 5.22
N ALA A 55 -5.48 6.45 6.46
CA ALA A 55 -5.85 7.51 7.40
C ALA A 55 -4.76 7.73 8.46
N SER A 56 -4.74 8.92 9.06
CA SER A 56 -3.76 9.27 10.09
C SER A 56 -4.31 10.27 11.09
N SER A 57 -3.73 10.30 12.28
CA SER A 57 -4.05 11.24 13.36
C SER A 57 -2.78 11.75 14.06
N GLY A 58 -2.90 12.87 14.78
CA GLY A 58 -1.78 13.57 15.42
C GLY A 58 -0.97 14.42 14.43
N SER A 59 0.18 14.92 14.89
CA SER A 59 0.95 15.96 14.18
C SER A 59 1.60 15.52 12.88
N GLN A 60 1.83 14.21 12.70
CA GLN A 60 2.60 13.64 11.59
C GLN A 60 3.95 14.34 11.36
N LYS A 61 4.59 14.80 12.43
CA LYS A 61 5.95 15.39 12.43
C LYS A 61 6.98 14.36 12.88
N SER A 62 8.22 14.49 12.42
CA SER A 62 9.28 13.55 12.82
C SER A 62 9.39 13.47 14.33
N ALA A 63 9.35 12.25 14.86
CA ALA A 63 9.49 11.92 16.26
C ALA A 63 10.36 10.66 16.41
N PRO A 64 11.02 10.45 17.56
CA PRO A 64 11.78 9.23 17.83
C PRO A 64 10.95 7.98 17.53
N MET A 65 11.53 7.03 16.79
CA MET A 65 10.81 5.83 16.32
C MET A 65 11.15 4.57 17.13
N ALA A 66 12.04 4.68 18.12
CA ALA A 66 12.52 3.57 18.92
C ALA A 66 12.98 2.39 18.04
N SER A 67 12.90 1.16 18.58
CA SER A 67 13.28 -0.07 17.85
C SER A 67 12.47 -0.39 16.60
N THR A 68 11.45 0.39 16.22
CA THR A 68 10.85 0.24 14.88
C THR A 68 11.85 0.57 13.77
N ALA A 69 12.91 1.34 14.07
CA ALA A 69 14.04 1.59 13.18
C ALA A 69 14.73 0.32 12.67
N LYS A 70 14.73 -0.76 13.45
CA LYS A 70 15.36 -2.04 13.08
C LYS A 70 14.74 -2.70 11.85
N VAL A 71 13.50 -2.33 11.51
CA VAL A 71 12.88 -2.74 10.25
C VAL A 71 13.60 -2.11 9.06
N ILE A 72 13.99 -0.83 9.17
CA ILE A 72 14.80 -0.14 8.16
C ILE A 72 16.20 -0.77 8.12
N THR A 73 16.80 -1.08 9.27
CA THR A 73 18.08 -1.79 9.33
C THR A 73 18.03 -3.10 8.57
N ALA A 74 17.01 -3.94 8.81
CA ALA A 74 16.83 -5.20 8.09
C ALA A 74 16.66 -4.99 6.58
N LEU A 75 15.84 -4.01 6.16
CA LEU A 75 15.64 -3.68 4.75
C LEU A 75 16.94 -3.24 4.05
N VAL A 76 17.71 -2.36 4.70
CA VAL A 76 18.97 -1.82 4.18
C VAL A 76 20.05 -2.91 4.11
N VAL A 77 20.15 -3.74 5.14
CA VAL A 77 21.06 -4.90 5.16
C VAL A 77 20.70 -5.89 4.05
N LEU A 78 19.42 -6.22 3.86
CA LEU A 78 18.99 -7.15 2.81
C LEU A 78 19.12 -6.55 1.40
N LYS A 79 19.06 -5.23 1.25
CA LYS A 79 19.40 -4.58 -0.02
C LYS A 79 20.89 -4.74 -0.35
N GLN A 80 21.76 -4.60 0.65
CA GLN A 80 23.21 -4.71 0.47
C GLN A 80 23.71 -6.16 0.39
N LYS A 81 23.07 -7.05 1.14
CA LYS A 81 23.38 -8.49 1.25
C LYS A 81 22.08 -9.27 1.03
N PRO A 82 21.64 -9.45 -0.24
CA PRO A 82 20.40 -10.15 -0.54
C PRO A 82 20.38 -11.57 0.02
N LEU A 83 19.22 -11.97 0.54
CA LEU A 83 18.98 -13.31 1.06
C LEU A 83 17.68 -13.85 0.45
N GLN A 84 17.73 -15.07 -0.07
CA GLN A 84 16.54 -15.72 -0.61
C GLN A 84 15.68 -16.30 0.52
N PRO A 85 14.35 -16.34 0.37
CA PRO A 85 13.47 -17.04 1.31
C PRO A 85 13.94 -18.46 1.58
N GLY A 86 13.90 -18.89 2.85
CA GLY A 86 14.34 -20.22 3.28
C GLY A 86 15.86 -20.43 3.34
N SER A 87 16.68 -19.45 2.93
CA SER A 87 18.15 -19.55 3.00
C SER A 87 18.70 -19.03 4.34
N GLN A 88 19.79 -19.63 4.83
CA GLN A 88 20.50 -19.15 6.03
C GLN A 88 21.44 -17.96 5.74
N GLY A 89 21.96 -17.89 4.51
CA GLY A 89 22.94 -16.86 4.11
C GLY A 89 24.34 -17.11 4.67
N PRO A 90 25.28 -16.16 4.46
CA PRO A 90 26.64 -16.28 4.95
C PRO A 90 26.73 -16.35 6.48
N ALA A 91 27.77 -16.99 6.99
CA ALA A 91 28.10 -16.97 8.40
C ALA A 91 28.73 -15.61 8.80
N ILE A 92 28.31 -15.10 9.95
CA ILE A 92 28.82 -13.89 10.59
C ILE A 92 29.63 -14.35 11.79
N SER A 93 30.94 -14.08 11.79
CA SER A 93 31.82 -14.39 12.91
C SER A 93 31.71 -13.31 13.97
N LEU A 94 31.46 -13.72 15.21
CA LEU A 94 31.33 -12.84 16.36
C LEU A 94 32.69 -12.66 17.03
N THR A 95 33.07 -11.42 17.26
CA THR A 95 34.40 -10.98 17.69
C THR A 95 34.33 -10.30 19.06
N ASP A 96 35.48 -9.89 19.59
CA ASP A 96 35.55 -9.07 20.81
C ASP A 96 34.74 -7.76 20.67
N ALA A 97 34.65 -7.20 19.45
CA ALA A 97 33.84 -6.02 19.20
C ALA A 97 32.34 -6.30 19.41
N ASP A 98 31.86 -7.49 19.03
CA ASP A 98 30.46 -7.88 19.21
C ASP A 98 30.12 -8.14 20.70
N ALA A 99 31.07 -8.73 21.44
CA ALA A 99 30.96 -8.85 22.89
C ALA A 99 30.93 -7.48 23.58
N ALA A 100 31.77 -6.53 23.14
CA ALA A 100 31.74 -5.16 23.64
C ALA A 100 30.41 -4.43 23.34
N LEU A 101 29.80 -4.69 22.17
CA LEU A 101 28.46 -4.17 21.84
C LEU A 101 27.38 -4.76 22.77
N TYR A 102 27.47 -6.04 23.10
CA TYR A 102 26.58 -6.67 24.08
C TYR A 102 26.68 -5.96 25.44
N GLU A 103 27.88 -5.85 26.00
CA GLU A 103 28.09 -5.21 27.31
C GLU A 103 27.64 -3.75 27.33
N LYS A 104 27.96 -3.00 26.28
CA LYS A 104 27.52 -1.60 26.11
C LYS A 104 26.00 -1.47 26.21
N TYR A 105 25.25 -2.25 25.42
CA TYR A 105 23.79 -2.12 25.41
C TYR A 105 23.14 -2.73 26.64
N TYR A 106 23.71 -3.78 27.22
CA TYR A 106 23.25 -4.34 28.48
C TYR A 106 23.35 -3.30 29.62
N ALA A 107 24.48 -2.60 29.72
CA ALA A 107 24.69 -1.53 30.70
C ALA A 107 23.72 -0.35 30.53
N LEU A 108 23.26 -0.10 29.30
CA LEU A 108 22.26 0.93 28.98
C LEU A 108 20.80 0.46 29.17
N GLY A 109 20.58 -0.77 29.66
CA GLY A 109 19.24 -1.36 29.78
C GLY A 109 18.57 -1.65 28.43
N GLY A 110 19.36 -1.72 27.36
CA GLY A 110 18.90 -2.04 26.02
C GLY A 110 18.61 -3.53 25.83
N SER A 111 17.76 -3.86 24.86
CA SER A 111 17.55 -5.26 24.45
C SER A 111 18.82 -5.79 23.79
N VAL A 112 19.29 -6.95 24.23
CA VAL A 112 20.50 -7.61 23.72
C VAL A 112 20.23 -9.09 23.45
N THR A 113 21.04 -9.69 22.58
CA THR A 113 21.11 -11.15 22.41
C THR A 113 22.51 -11.60 22.74
N GLN A 114 22.63 -12.64 23.56
CA GLN A 114 23.93 -13.16 23.99
C GLN A 114 24.78 -13.60 22.80
N VAL A 115 26.06 -13.28 22.86
CA VAL A 115 27.07 -13.62 21.84
C VAL A 115 28.27 -14.24 22.53
N ALA A 116 29.03 -15.07 21.80
CA ALA A 116 30.33 -15.56 22.26
C ALA A 116 31.39 -15.29 21.20
N VAL A 117 32.55 -14.80 21.65
CA VAL A 117 33.71 -14.56 20.77
C VAL A 117 34.14 -15.87 20.11
N GLY A 118 34.41 -15.80 18.80
CA GLY A 118 34.78 -16.95 17.98
C GLY A 118 33.60 -17.81 17.51
N SER A 119 32.38 -17.57 18.01
CA SER A 119 31.18 -18.24 17.49
C SER A 119 30.72 -17.63 16.16
N GLN A 120 29.83 -18.35 15.46
CA GLN A 120 29.23 -17.89 14.21
C GLN A 120 27.71 -18.02 14.28
N ILE A 121 27.03 -17.03 13.70
CA ILE A 121 25.59 -17.07 13.43
C ILE A 121 25.36 -16.80 11.94
N SER A 122 24.34 -17.40 11.34
CA SER A 122 23.99 -17.11 9.95
C SER A 122 23.42 -15.69 9.81
N GLN A 123 23.46 -15.13 8.59
CA GLN A 123 22.78 -13.86 8.29
C GLN A 123 21.30 -13.90 8.70
N TYR A 124 20.61 -15.01 8.41
CA TYR A 124 19.21 -15.21 8.78
C TYR A 124 19.02 -15.18 10.31
N GLN A 125 19.88 -15.89 11.06
CA GLN A 125 19.88 -15.90 12.52
C GLN A 125 20.15 -14.51 13.12
N ALA A 126 21.06 -13.74 12.53
CA ALA A 126 21.29 -12.36 12.94
C ALA A 126 20.06 -11.48 12.68
N LEU A 127 19.37 -11.63 11.55
CA LEU A 127 18.10 -10.94 11.27
C LEU A 127 16.99 -11.37 12.25
N GLN A 128 16.94 -12.64 12.64
CA GLN A 128 16.03 -13.12 13.70
C GLN A 128 16.33 -12.45 15.03
N ALA A 129 17.59 -12.43 15.47
CA ALA A 129 17.98 -11.76 16.71
C ALA A 129 17.74 -10.23 16.67
N LEU A 130 17.87 -9.61 15.50
CA LEU A 130 17.51 -8.21 15.29
C LEU A 130 16.00 -7.95 15.47
N LEU A 131 15.15 -8.77 14.87
CA LEU A 131 13.72 -8.48 14.73
C LEU A 131 12.87 -9.09 15.85
N LEU A 132 13.24 -10.26 16.37
CA LEU A 132 12.47 -11.00 17.37
C LEU A 132 12.67 -10.44 18.80
N PRO A 133 13.84 -10.57 19.45
CA PRO A 133 14.08 -9.99 20.76
C PRO A 133 14.49 -8.51 20.69
N SER A 134 14.55 -7.92 19.48
CA SER A 134 14.89 -6.51 19.28
C SER A 134 16.33 -6.13 19.63
N ALA A 135 17.30 -7.03 19.43
CA ALA A 135 18.66 -6.87 19.95
C ALA A 135 19.42 -5.68 19.33
N ASN A 136 19.90 -4.77 20.18
CA ASN A 136 20.68 -3.60 19.79
C ASN A 136 22.08 -3.97 19.34
N ASN A 137 22.75 -4.87 20.07
CA ASN A 137 24.10 -5.32 19.71
C ASN A 137 24.12 -5.95 18.32
N ILE A 138 23.11 -6.77 17.98
CA ILE A 138 23.02 -7.40 16.66
C ILE A 138 22.70 -6.40 15.54
N ALA A 139 21.99 -5.30 15.83
CA ALA A 139 21.80 -4.22 14.86
C ALA A 139 23.13 -3.59 14.43
N ASP A 140 24.00 -3.26 15.40
CA ASP A 140 25.33 -2.72 15.12
C ASP A 140 26.25 -3.77 14.47
N THR A 141 26.20 -5.04 14.91
CA THR A 141 26.91 -6.16 14.27
C THR A 141 26.52 -6.27 12.79
N LEU A 142 25.22 -6.26 12.45
CA LEU A 142 24.75 -6.35 11.07
C LEU A 142 25.14 -5.13 10.24
N ALA A 143 25.10 -3.92 10.83
CA ALA A 143 25.55 -2.71 10.17
C ALA A 143 27.04 -2.78 9.82
N VAL A 144 27.90 -3.16 10.76
CA VAL A 144 29.35 -3.31 10.53
C VAL A 144 29.62 -4.45 9.53
N TRP A 145 28.99 -5.61 9.68
CA TRP A 145 29.19 -6.74 8.79
C TRP A 145 28.81 -6.42 7.32
N ALA A 146 27.67 -5.74 7.11
CA ALA A 146 27.18 -5.47 5.76
C ALA A 146 27.89 -4.27 5.08
N PHE A 147 28.31 -3.27 5.85
CA PHE A 147 28.80 -1.97 5.34
C PHE A 147 30.24 -1.62 5.75
N GLY A 148 30.89 -2.46 6.54
CA GLY A 148 32.24 -2.26 7.08
C GLY A 148 32.31 -1.34 8.31
N SER A 149 31.33 -0.44 8.49
CA SER A 149 31.22 0.44 9.66
C SER A 149 29.80 0.94 9.86
N VAL A 150 29.48 1.39 11.08
CA VAL A 150 28.19 2.07 11.36
C VAL A 150 28.06 3.36 10.54
N ASP A 151 29.13 4.13 10.36
CA ASP A 151 29.09 5.37 9.55
C ASP A 151 28.70 5.10 8.09
N ASN A 152 29.22 4.02 7.50
CA ASN A 152 28.84 3.62 6.14
C ASN A 152 27.38 3.16 6.10
N TYR A 153 26.93 2.41 7.10
CA TYR A 153 25.52 2.06 7.25
C TYR A 153 24.63 3.32 7.35
N LEU A 154 25.01 4.33 8.14
CA LEU A 154 24.22 5.56 8.29
C LEU A 154 24.10 6.33 6.96
N LYS A 155 25.17 6.39 6.17
CA LYS A 155 25.12 6.99 4.83
C LYS A 155 24.16 6.21 3.93
N SER A 156 24.30 4.89 3.87
CA SER A 156 23.45 4.02 3.04
C SER A 156 21.99 4.00 3.49
N SER A 157 21.72 4.03 4.80
CA SER A 157 20.36 4.01 5.35
C SER A 157 19.65 5.34 5.10
N ASN A 158 20.32 6.48 5.26
CA ASN A 158 19.72 7.78 4.93
C ASN A 158 19.48 7.94 3.42
N GLN A 159 20.37 7.43 2.56
CA GLN A 159 20.11 7.34 1.13
C GLN A 159 18.93 6.43 0.80
N TYR A 160 18.81 5.29 1.51
CA TYR A 160 17.71 4.35 1.33
C TYR A 160 16.37 4.99 1.68
N VAL A 161 16.23 5.64 2.84
CA VAL A 161 14.94 6.25 3.24
C VAL A 161 14.54 7.38 2.30
N GLN A 162 15.49 8.17 1.78
CA GLN A 162 15.24 9.16 0.74
C GLN A 162 14.75 8.52 -0.57
N ALA A 163 15.42 7.47 -1.04
CA ALA A 163 15.05 6.75 -2.27
C ALA A 163 13.66 6.08 -2.18
N GLN A 164 13.21 5.74 -0.97
CA GLN A 164 11.87 5.19 -0.72
C GLN A 164 10.81 6.29 -0.48
N GLY A 165 11.16 7.58 -0.60
CA GLY A 165 10.23 8.69 -0.39
C GLY A 165 9.75 8.81 1.06
N LEU A 166 10.60 8.44 2.02
CA LEU A 166 10.36 8.59 3.46
C LEU A 166 10.92 9.94 3.94
N THR A 167 10.38 11.04 3.40
CA THR A 167 10.91 12.42 3.50
C THR A 167 11.12 12.95 4.92
N ASP A 168 10.37 12.42 5.89
CA ASP A 168 10.42 12.83 7.30
C ASP A 168 11.08 11.78 8.20
N THR A 169 11.97 10.96 7.62
CA THR A 169 12.72 9.90 8.31
C THR A 169 14.21 10.20 8.26
N LYS A 170 14.87 10.13 9.42
CA LYS A 170 16.33 10.26 9.55
C LYS A 170 16.84 9.12 10.42
N ILE A 171 17.92 8.49 9.97
CA ILE A 171 18.57 7.40 10.69
C ILE A 171 19.85 7.93 11.33
N ALA A 172 19.95 7.87 12.66
CA ALA A 172 21.12 8.30 13.42
C ALA A 172 21.89 7.13 14.07
N ASP A 173 21.30 5.94 14.09
CA ASP A 173 21.90 4.69 14.56
C ASP A 173 21.27 3.47 13.85
N ALA A 174 21.82 2.27 14.06
CA ALA A 174 21.23 1.03 13.52
C ALA A 174 20.11 0.45 14.41
N THR A 175 19.87 1.04 15.57
CA THR A 175 19.05 0.42 16.63
C THR A 175 17.72 1.13 16.87
N GLY A 176 17.65 2.43 16.60
CA GLY A 176 16.58 3.31 17.04
C GLY A 176 16.62 3.64 18.54
N PHE A 177 17.73 3.38 19.22
CA PHE A 177 17.93 3.74 20.63
C PHE A 177 18.19 5.24 20.77
N SER A 178 18.83 5.86 19.77
CA SER A 178 19.00 7.30 19.67
C SER A 178 17.67 8.01 19.36
N ASP A 179 17.35 9.06 20.12
CA ASP A 179 16.20 9.94 19.85
C ASP A 179 16.36 10.75 18.56
N GLN A 180 17.55 10.73 17.94
CA GLN A 180 17.77 11.34 16.63
C GLN A 180 17.39 10.41 15.46
N THR A 181 17.11 9.14 15.74
CA THR A 181 16.51 8.21 14.78
C THR A 181 15.00 8.41 14.81
N ILE A 182 14.50 9.17 13.84
CA ILE A 182 13.15 9.74 13.84
C ILE A 182 12.39 9.36 12.56
N SER A 183 11.07 9.28 12.67
CA SER A 183 10.16 9.07 11.53
C SER A 183 8.77 9.65 11.84
N THR A 184 7.80 9.40 10.96
CA THR A 184 6.38 9.71 11.17
C THR A 184 5.56 8.43 11.12
N ALA A 185 4.36 8.42 11.69
CA ALA A 185 3.49 7.25 11.61
C ALA A 185 3.14 6.90 10.15
N ASN A 186 2.93 7.91 9.30
CA ASN A 186 2.73 7.72 7.86
C ASN A 186 3.92 7.03 7.18
N ASN A 187 5.16 7.42 7.51
CA ASN A 187 6.34 6.76 6.97
C ASN A 187 6.53 5.35 7.53
N LEU A 188 6.17 5.11 8.80
CA LEU A 188 6.18 3.77 9.38
C LEU A 188 5.20 2.82 8.68
N VAL A 189 4.04 3.29 8.25
CA VAL A 189 3.13 2.48 7.42
C VAL A 189 3.81 2.04 6.11
N LYS A 190 4.49 2.96 5.43
CA LYS A 190 5.27 2.63 4.22
C LYS A 190 6.42 1.67 4.52
N VAL A 191 7.13 1.85 5.63
CA VAL A 191 8.18 0.93 6.10
C VAL A 191 7.61 -0.46 6.36
N GLY A 192 6.43 -0.55 6.96
CA GLY A 192 5.72 -1.82 7.16
C GLY A 192 5.37 -2.50 5.85
N GLU A 193 4.93 -1.74 4.84
CA GLU A 193 4.64 -2.28 3.51
C GLU A 193 5.90 -2.79 2.82
N LEU A 194 7.00 -2.04 2.86
CA LEU A 194 8.31 -2.47 2.36
C LEU A 194 8.79 -3.75 3.06
N ALA A 195 8.62 -3.84 4.38
CA ALA A 195 8.99 -5.00 5.18
C ALA A 195 8.19 -6.24 4.79
N LEU A 196 6.87 -6.10 4.59
CA LEU A 196 6.00 -7.21 4.20
C LEU A 196 6.20 -7.64 2.74
N ASN A 197 6.62 -6.73 1.86
CA ASN A 197 7.00 -7.05 0.49
C ASN A 197 8.36 -7.76 0.41
N ASN A 198 9.17 -7.71 1.48
CA ASN A 198 10.38 -8.51 1.59
C ASN A 198 10.04 -9.87 2.25
N PRO A 199 10.06 -11.00 1.52
CA PRO A 199 9.62 -12.29 2.04
C PRO A 199 10.45 -12.81 3.22
N VAL A 200 11.74 -12.45 3.33
CA VAL A 200 12.58 -12.84 4.47
C VAL A 200 12.16 -12.09 5.73
N ILE A 201 11.94 -10.77 5.63
CA ILE A 201 11.46 -9.98 6.78
C ILE A 201 10.06 -10.42 7.19
N ALA A 202 9.15 -10.59 6.23
CA ALA A 202 7.77 -11.00 6.48
C ALA A 202 7.69 -12.37 7.20
N ASP A 203 8.57 -13.31 6.84
CA ASP A 203 8.71 -14.59 7.52
C ASP A 203 9.20 -14.40 8.97
N ILE A 204 10.33 -13.70 9.15
CA ILE A 204 10.94 -13.51 10.48
C ILE A 204 9.99 -12.80 11.44
N VAL A 205 9.36 -11.69 11.06
CA VAL A 205 8.53 -10.91 12.01
C VAL A 205 7.27 -11.64 12.46
N ASN A 206 6.87 -12.68 11.73
CA ASN A 206 5.74 -13.56 12.06
C ASN A 206 6.14 -14.75 12.95
N GLN A 207 7.44 -14.95 13.21
CA GLN A 207 7.89 -16.04 14.08
C GLN A 207 7.66 -15.68 15.55
N PRO A 208 7.10 -16.59 16.37
CA PRO A 208 6.96 -16.37 17.81
C PRO A 208 8.31 -16.48 18.54
N GLU A 209 9.22 -17.31 18.04
CA GLU A 209 10.52 -17.60 18.62
C GLU A 209 11.47 -18.21 17.59
N ALA A 210 12.77 -18.23 17.92
CA ALA A 210 13.81 -18.87 17.15
C ALA A 210 14.93 -19.36 18.08
N THR A 211 15.73 -20.33 17.63
CA THR A 211 16.92 -20.79 18.37
C THR A 211 18.18 -20.30 17.66
N ILE A 212 19.03 -19.59 18.41
CA ILE A 212 20.29 -19.02 17.92
C ILE A 212 21.46 -19.71 18.65
N PRO A 213 22.55 -20.07 17.96
CA PRO A 213 23.77 -20.54 18.62
C PRO A 213 24.20 -19.62 19.76
N VAL A 214 24.69 -20.19 20.86
CA VAL A 214 25.07 -19.48 22.10
C VAL A 214 23.89 -18.90 22.89
N ALA A 215 23.02 -18.10 22.25
CA ALA A 215 21.91 -17.44 22.93
C ALA A 215 20.73 -18.37 23.27
N GLY A 216 20.64 -19.53 22.63
CA GLY A 216 19.53 -20.46 22.82
C GLY A 216 18.22 -19.91 22.25
N LEU A 217 17.11 -20.14 22.97
CA LEU A 217 15.77 -19.76 22.53
C LEU A 217 15.50 -18.28 22.76
N ILE A 218 15.39 -17.51 21.67
CA ILE A 218 14.97 -16.10 21.66
C ILE A 218 13.48 -16.01 21.32
N ARG A 219 12.78 -15.05 21.92
CA ARG A 219 11.34 -14.85 21.71
C ARG A 219 11.05 -13.52 21.06
N ASN A 220 9.98 -13.49 20.27
CA ASN A 220 9.44 -12.27 19.72
C ASN A 220 8.84 -11.42 20.85
N VAL A 221 9.30 -10.17 20.97
CA VAL A 221 8.74 -9.23 21.95
C VAL A 221 7.35 -8.72 21.58
N ASN A 222 6.86 -9.02 20.37
CA ASN A 222 5.47 -8.79 19.98
C ASN A 222 4.53 -9.84 20.60
N ARG A 223 4.09 -9.57 21.83
CA ARG A 223 3.16 -10.42 22.60
C ARG A 223 1.74 -10.54 22.02
N GLN A 224 1.44 -9.83 20.93
CA GLN A 224 0.14 -9.86 20.24
C GLN A 224 0.16 -10.69 18.95
N LEU A 225 1.28 -11.32 18.58
CA LEU A 225 1.31 -12.23 17.43
C LEU A 225 0.21 -13.29 17.51
N ASN A 226 -0.37 -13.62 16.34
CA ASN A 226 -1.48 -14.56 16.16
C ASN A 226 -2.80 -14.18 16.86
N GLN A 227 -2.91 -12.98 17.44
CA GLN A 227 -4.17 -12.43 17.94
C GLN A 227 -4.74 -11.48 16.89
N ASP A 228 -6.05 -11.53 16.62
CA ASP A 228 -6.71 -10.66 15.63
C ASP A 228 -6.03 -10.64 14.24
N GLY A 229 -5.47 -11.78 13.82
CA GLY A 229 -4.74 -11.90 12.55
C GLY A 229 -3.39 -11.18 12.52
N ILE A 230 -2.84 -10.75 13.66
CA ILE A 230 -1.54 -10.06 13.73
C ILE A 230 -0.41 -10.99 13.31
N VAL A 231 0.40 -10.53 12.36
CA VAL A 231 1.51 -11.27 11.73
C VAL A 231 2.86 -10.56 11.85
N GLY A 232 2.95 -9.49 12.66
CA GLY A 232 4.14 -8.65 12.77
C GLY A 232 3.81 -7.25 13.31
N ILE A 233 4.68 -6.25 13.18
CA ILE A 233 6.02 -6.29 12.57
C ILE A 233 7.08 -6.02 13.62
N LYS A 234 6.99 -4.89 14.34
CA LYS A 234 8.04 -4.47 15.27
C LYS A 234 7.51 -3.57 16.38
N THR A 235 7.88 -3.90 17.61
CA THR A 235 7.72 -3.06 18.80
C THR A 235 8.94 -2.18 19.05
N GLY A 236 8.75 -1.08 19.77
CA GLY A 236 9.84 -0.24 20.28
C GLY A 236 9.43 0.54 21.53
N ASN A 237 10.40 0.76 22.41
CA ASN A 237 10.26 1.60 23.59
C ASN A 237 11.61 2.22 23.93
N THR A 238 11.65 3.53 24.16
CA THR A 238 12.76 4.25 24.81
C THR A 238 12.16 5.33 25.70
N GLU A 239 12.96 5.93 26.59
CA GLU A 239 12.50 7.06 27.40
C GLU A 239 12.07 8.25 26.54
N GLY A 240 12.83 8.57 25.49
CA GLY A 240 12.53 9.71 24.60
C GLY A 240 11.43 9.45 23.56
N ALA A 241 11.22 8.21 23.13
CA ALA A 241 10.18 7.85 22.17
C ALA A 241 8.83 7.46 22.79
N GLY A 242 8.85 7.05 24.07
CA GLY A 242 7.74 6.29 24.65
C GLY A 242 7.51 4.98 23.91
N GLY A 243 6.26 4.52 23.89
CA GLY A 243 5.85 3.33 23.13
C GLY A 243 5.65 3.60 21.64
N CYS A 244 6.34 2.81 20.82
CA CYS A 244 6.14 2.75 19.37
C CYS A 244 5.75 1.33 18.96
N TYR A 245 4.77 1.21 18.06
CA TYR A 245 4.38 -0.09 17.52
C TYR A 245 4.03 0.02 16.04
N LEU A 246 4.75 -0.76 15.23
CA LEU A 246 4.46 -1.00 13.82
C LEU A 246 3.90 -2.42 13.73
N VAL A 247 2.61 -2.52 13.43
CA VAL A 247 1.85 -3.77 13.45
C VAL A 247 1.28 -4.07 12.07
N ALA A 248 1.19 -5.35 11.73
CA ALA A 248 0.46 -5.80 10.56
C ALA A 248 -0.53 -6.90 10.95
N SER A 249 -1.71 -6.87 10.37
CA SER A 249 -2.75 -7.88 10.57
C SER A 249 -3.35 -8.30 9.23
N LYS A 250 -3.45 -9.63 9.02
CA LYS A 250 -4.13 -10.25 7.88
C LYS A 250 -5.56 -10.59 8.28
N ARG A 251 -6.54 -10.02 7.58
CA ARG A 251 -7.98 -10.24 7.84
C ARG A 251 -8.76 -10.41 6.55
N VAL A 252 -9.97 -10.95 6.69
CA VAL A 252 -10.94 -11.06 5.61
C VAL A 252 -12.05 -10.04 5.87
N VAL A 253 -12.23 -9.09 4.97
CA VAL A 253 -13.29 -8.07 5.04
C VAL A 253 -14.10 -8.15 3.75
N SER A 254 -15.42 -8.34 3.87
CA SER A 254 -16.31 -8.53 2.71
C SER A 254 -15.82 -9.60 1.72
N GLY A 255 -15.24 -10.71 2.23
CA GLY A 255 -14.69 -11.79 1.39
C GLY A 255 -13.32 -11.51 0.77
N HIS A 256 -12.74 -10.32 0.97
CA HIS A 256 -11.41 -9.96 0.49
C HIS A 256 -10.36 -10.10 1.58
N GLN A 257 -9.26 -10.79 1.27
CA GLN A 257 -8.09 -10.83 2.16
C GLN A 257 -7.33 -9.50 2.08
N ILE A 258 -7.11 -8.87 3.23
CA ILE A 258 -6.41 -7.59 3.37
C ILE A 258 -5.30 -7.75 4.40
N THR A 259 -4.18 -7.08 4.14
CA THR A 259 -3.13 -6.90 5.16
C THR A 259 -3.11 -5.43 5.57
N THR A 260 -3.69 -5.12 6.72
CA THR A 260 -3.70 -3.78 7.31
C THR A 260 -2.41 -3.56 8.08
N ILE A 261 -1.83 -2.36 7.96
CA ILE A 261 -0.63 -1.93 8.67
C ILE A 261 -1.03 -0.76 9.58
N GLY A 262 -0.70 -0.86 10.86
CA GLY A 262 -0.88 0.20 11.85
C GLY A 262 0.45 0.70 12.38
N ALA A 263 0.57 2.00 12.58
CA ALA A 263 1.70 2.62 13.25
C ALA A 263 1.19 3.53 14.36
N VAL A 264 1.64 3.30 15.60
CA VAL A 264 1.44 4.19 16.75
C VAL A 264 2.80 4.62 17.28
N MET A 265 2.98 5.92 17.53
CA MET A 265 4.22 6.50 18.05
C MET A 265 3.92 7.47 19.20
N GLY A 266 4.83 7.57 20.17
CA GLY A 266 4.70 8.51 21.28
C GLY A 266 3.65 8.11 22.32
N ALA A 267 3.40 6.81 22.49
CA ALA A 267 2.55 6.32 23.57
C ALA A 267 3.25 6.47 24.92
N PRO A 268 2.52 6.55 26.05
CA PRO A 268 3.14 6.57 27.38
C PRO A 268 4.07 5.38 27.62
N ASN A 269 3.75 4.21 27.05
CA ASN A 269 4.61 3.03 27.05
C ASN A 269 4.17 2.07 25.93
N LEU A 270 5.01 1.05 25.65
CA LEU A 270 4.73 0.05 24.62
C LEU A 270 3.40 -0.70 24.83
N THR A 271 3.00 -1.01 26.07
CA THR A 271 1.76 -1.74 26.32
C THR A 271 0.55 -0.92 25.84
N THR A 272 0.53 0.38 26.11
CA THR A 272 -0.51 1.29 25.60
C THR A 272 -0.50 1.34 24.07
N ALA A 273 0.66 1.46 23.44
CA ALA A 273 0.78 1.45 21.97
C ALA A 273 0.21 0.17 21.34
N MET A 274 0.47 -0.99 21.95
CA MET A 274 -0.04 -2.28 21.50
C MET A 274 -1.56 -2.41 21.68
N VAL A 275 -2.11 -1.96 22.81
CA VAL A 275 -3.58 -1.96 23.04
C VAL A 275 -4.28 -1.08 22.01
N ASP A 276 -3.81 0.15 21.82
CA ASP A 276 -4.46 1.10 20.94
C ASP A 276 -4.31 0.72 19.47
N SER A 277 -3.16 0.18 19.07
CA SER A 277 -2.95 -0.35 17.72
C SER A 277 -3.92 -1.49 17.41
N ARG A 278 -4.19 -2.40 18.36
CA ARG A 278 -5.15 -3.48 18.17
C ARG A 278 -6.58 -2.95 18.02
N ALA A 279 -6.96 -1.93 18.78
CA ALA A 279 -8.26 -1.26 18.64
C ALA A 279 -8.39 -0.58 17.27
N LEU A 280 -7.38 0.18 16.85
CA LEU A 280 -7.30 0.81 15.52
C LEU A 280 -7.42 -0.22 14.39
N LEU A 281 -6.66 -1.32 14.50
CA LEU A 281 -6.72 -2.41 13.53
C LEU A 281 -8.16 -2.95 13.42
N ARG A 282 -8.82 -3.32 14.52
CA ARG A 282 -10.20 -3.85 14.47
C ARG A 282 -11.17 -2.85 13.83
N ALA A 283 -11.06 -1.58 14.18
CA ALA A 283 -11.93 -0.54 13.62
C ALA A 283 -11.69 -0.29 12.12
N SER A 284 -10.45 -0.49 11.63
CA SER A 284 -10.10 -0.25 10.23
C SER A 284 -10.88 -1.12 9.24
N ASP A 285 -11.35 -2.29 9.65
CA ASP A 285 -12.14 -3.17 8.78
C ASP A 285 -13.43 -2.47 8.32
N THR A 286 -14.01 -1.62 9.17
CA THR A 286 -15.21 -0.81 8.84
C THR A 286 -14.94 0.28 7.81
N GLY A 287 -13.67 0.59 7.56
CA GLY A 287 -13.23 1.55 6.56
C GLY A 287 -13.20 0.98 5.16
N PHE A 288 -13.24 -0.34 4.99
CA PHE A 288 -13.32 -0.96 3.67
C PHE A 288 -14.78 -1.20 3.26
N GLU A 289 -15.04 -1.05 1.96
CA GLU A 289 -16.34 -1.29 1.34
C GLU A 289 -16.19 -1.94 -0.03
N GLU A 290 -17.15 -2.80 -0.37
CA GLU A 290 -17.40 -3.17 -1.76
C GLU A 290 -18.55 -2.30 -2.27
N VAL A 291 -18.29 -1.54 -3.33
CA VAL A 291 -19.26 -0.58 -3.87
C VAL A 291 -19.40 -0.73 -5.38
N VAL A 292 -20.64 -0.77 -5.87
CA VAL A 292 -20.96 -0.70 -7.30
C VAL A 292 -20.71 0.72 -7.77
N VAL A 293 -19.68 0.90 -8.58
CA VAL A 293 -19.20 2.21 -9.07
C VAL A 293 -19.69 2.54 -10.48
N VAL A 294 -20.09 1.52 -11.23
CA VAL A 294 -20.86 1.67 -12.46
C VAL A 294 -22.02 0.69 -12.40
N GLN A 295 -23.25 1.16 -12.56
CA GLN A 295 -24.44 0.31 -12.60
C GLN A 295 -24.76 -0.09 -14.03
N LYS A 296 -25.23 -1.33 -14.23
CA LYS A 296 -25.83 -1.77 -15.48
C LYS A 296 -26.97 -0.83 -15.86
N GLY A 297 -26.95 -0.34 -17.10
CA GLY A 297 -27.92 0.65 -17.59
C GLY A 297 -27.60 2.10 -17.23
N GLN A 298 -26.54 2.38 -16.46
CA GLN A 298 -26.08 3.74 -16.20
C GLN A 298 -25.66 4.41 -17.51
N SER A 299 -26.14 5.64 -17.74
CA SER A 299 -25.76 6.46 -18.89
C SER A 299 -24.26 6.78 -18.86
N LEU A 300 -23.57 6.45 -19.95
CA LEU A 300 -22.14 6.73 -20.17
C LEU A 300 -21.95 7.82 -21.23
N GLY A 301 -23.02 8.29 -21.86
CA GLY A 301 -22.95 9.34 -22.87
C GLY A 301 -24.08 9.26 -23.89
N GLU A 302 -24.03 10.16 -24.86
CA GLU A 302 -25.04 10.29 -25.90
C GLU A 302 -24.40 10.27 -27.29
N TYR A 303 -25.12 9.68 -28.23
CA TYR A 303 -24.86 9.76 -29.66
C TYR A 303 -25.84 10.74 -30.30
N THR A 304 -25.33 11.73 -31.02
CA THR A 304 -26.14 12.70 -31.79
C THR A 304 -25.96 12.43 -33.28
N VAL A 305 -27.08 12.38 -34.01
CA VAL A 305 -27.07 12.20 -35.48
C VAL A 305 -27.38 13.50 -36.20
N ALA A 306 -26.79 13.69 -37.39
CA ALA A 306 -26.91 14.92 -38.17
C ALA A 306 -28.33 15.21 -38.69
N TRP A 307 -29.21 14.20 -38.77
CA TRP A 307 -30.61 14.34 -39.17
C TRP A 307 -31.58 14.48 -37.99
N GLY A 308 -31.06 14.72 -36.78
CA GLY A 308 -31.84 14.92 -35.57
C GLY A 308 -32.11 13.62 -34.81
N GLY A 309 -32.01 13.72 -33.49
CA GLY A 309 -32.16 12.59 -32.57
C GLY A 309 -30.92 12.37 -31.72
N LYS A 310 -31.15 11.81 -30.52
CA LYS A 310 -30.12 11.43 -29.57
C LYS A 310 -30.38 10.03 -29.06
N VAL A 311 -29.33 9.23 -28.94
CA VAL A 311 -29.41 7.88 -28.38
C VAL A 311 -28.36 7.71 -27.29
N THR A 312 -28.78 7.26 -26.11
CA THR A 312 -27.90 7.03 -24.98
C THR A 312 -27.06 5.77 -25.17
N ALA A 313 -25.77 5.84 -24.84
CA ALA A 313 -24.94 4.68 -24.56
C ALA A 313 -24.91 4.43 -23.05
N HIS A 314 -25.11 3.19 -22.63
CA HIS A 314 -25.14 2.80 -21.22
C HIS A 314 -24.22 1.63 -20.91
N ALA A 315 -23.85 1.48 -19.64
CA ALA A 315 -23.00 0.37 -19.20
C ALA A 315 -23.72 -0.97 -19.33
N LYS A 316 -23.08 -1.95 -19.97
CA LYS A 316 -23.65 -3.29 -20.18
C LYS A 316 -23.84 -4.08 -18.88
N GLU A 317 -22.93 -3.89 -17.92
CA GLU A 317 -22.83 -4.65 -16.68
C GLU A 317 -22.42 -3.73 -15.52
N ASN A 318 -22.51 -4.25 -14.30
CA ASN A 318 -22.01 -3.57 -13.11
C ASN A 318 -20.48 -3.61 -13.07
N ILE A 319 -19.85 -2.57 -12.54
CA ILE A 319 -18.49 -2.62 -12.02
C ILE A 319 -18.56 -2.41 -10.52
N SER A 320 -18.03 -3.37 -9.76
CA SER A 320 -17.83 -3.26 -8.32
C SER A 320 -16.34 -3.13 -8.00
N VAL A 321 -16.00 -2.28 -7.05
CA VAL A 321 -14.63 -2.14 -6.54
C VAL A 321 -14.62 -2.33 -5.04
N PHE A 322 -13.54 -2.96 -4.57
CA PHE A 322 -13.26 -3.13 -3.16
C PHE A 322 -12.21 -2.09 -2.75
N ARG A 323 -12.61 -1.13 -1.92
CA ARG A 323 -11.80 0.06 -1.63
C ARG A 323 -11.92 0.49 -0.18
N TRP A 324 -11.01 1.39 0.22
CA TRP A 324 -11.22 2.19 1.41
C TRP A 324 -12.24 3.31 1.14
N LYS A 325 -13.13 3.53 2.09
CA LYS A 325 -14.18 4.55 2.05
C LYS A 325 -13.57 5.93 1.82
N GLY A 326 -14.07 6.62 0.80
CA GLY A 326 -13.59 7.94 0.41
C GLY A 326 -12.31 7.94 -0.44
N SER A 327 -11.72 6.79 -0.73
CA SER A 327 -10.61 6.73 -1.70
C SER A 327 -11.06 7.17 -3.10
N LYS A 328 -10.20 7.96 -3.75
CA LYS A 328 -10.46 8.46 -5.11
C LYS A 328 -10.62 7.29 -6.07
N THR A 329 -11.64 7.38 -6.92
CA THR A 329 -11.89 6.42 -8.01
C THR A 329 -11.89 7.21 -9.31
N LYS A 330 -11.02 6.84 -10.25
CA LYS A 330 -10.92 7.49 -11.56
C LYS A 330 -11.77 6.74 -12.56
N PHE A 331 -12.57 7.48 -13.32
CA PHE A 331 -13.35 6.95 -14.44
C PHE A 331 -12.77 7.49 -15.74
N THR A 332 -12.75 6.66 -16.77
CA THR A 332 -12.37 7.07 -18.13
C THR A 332 -13.36 6.44 -19.09
N THR A 333 -14.24 7.28 -19.62
CA THR A 333 -15.24 6.87 -20.62
C THR A 333 -14.71 7.17 -22.01
N SER A 334 -14.70 6.17 -22.88
CA SER A 334 -14.32 6.30 -24.28
C SER A 334 -15.48 5.83 -25.14
N LEU A 335 -16.07 6.77 -25.90
CA LEU A 335 -17.12 6.50 -26.88
C LEU A 335 -16.59 6.90 -28.25
N ASN A 336 -16.70 5.99 -29.22
CA ASN A 336 -16.22 6.23 -30.57
C ASN A 336 -17.37 6.68 -31.47
N PRO A 337 -17.18 7.64 -32.39
CA PRO A 337 -18.15 7.93 -33.45
C PRO A 337 -18.55 6.64 -34.19
N GLN A 338 -19.82 6.53 -34.57
CA GLN A 338 -20.36 5.30 -35.18
C GLN A 338 -20.94 5.57 -36.56
N GLU A 339 -20.69 4.66 -37.49
CA GLU A 339 -21.43 4.63 -38.74
C GLU A 339 -22.87 4.15 -38.50
N THR A 340 -23.80 4.64 -39.32
CA THR A 340 -25.22 4.29 -39.22
C THR A 340 -25.67 3.49 -40.45
N PRO A 341 -26.66 2.58 -40.32
CA PRO A 341 -27.44 2.28 -39.10
C PRO A 341 -26.71 1.39 -38.10
N ILE A 342 -26.99 1.56 -36.81
CA ILE A 342 -26.44 0.71 -35.74
C ILE A 342 -27.57 0.26 -34.80
N LYS A 343 -27.51 -1.01 -34.37
CA LYS A 343 -28.57 -1.66 -33.59
C LYS A 343 -28.42 -1.46 -32.09
N LYS A 344 -29.55 -1.44 -31.38
CA LYS A 344 -29.60 -1.54 -29.92
C LYS A 344 -28.72 -2.68 -29.42
N GLY A 345 -27.98 -2.44 -28.34
CA GLY A 345 -27.08 -3.42 -27.73
C GLY A 345 -25.71 -3.53 -28.40
N SER A 346 -25.48 -2.87 -29.54
CA SER A 346 -24.14 -2.79 -30.15
C SER A 346 -23.19 -2.08 -29.20
N GLN A 347 -21.98 -2.62 -29.07
CA GLN A 347 -20.92 -1.99 -28.31
C GLN A 347 -20.38 -0.80 -29.09
N VAL A 348 -20.35 0.36 -28.44
CA VAL A 348 -19.96 1.64 -29.07
C VAL A 348 -18.82 2.35 -28.33
N GLY A 349 -18.37 1.76 -27.23
CA GLY A 349 -17.28 2.25 -26.43
C GLY A 349 -17.12 1.45 -25.15
N THR A 350 -16.47 2.05 -24.16
CA THR A 350 -16.19 1.44 -22.86
C THR A 350 -16.10 2.49 -21.77
N VAL A 351 -16.31 2.08 -20.52
CA VAL A 351 -15.88 2.82 -19.34
C VAL A 351 -14.87 2.01 -18.57
N GLU A 352 -13.69 2.61 -18.33
CA GLU A 352 -12.65 2.08 -17.45
C GLU A 352 -12.75 2.75 -16.08
N VAL A 353 -12.60 1.94 -15.04
CA VAL A 353 -12.57 2.34 -13.64
C VAL A 353 -11.24 1.94 -13.03
N SER A 354 -10.57 2.89 -12.37
CA SER A 354 -9.37 2.63 -11.59
C SER A 354 -9.56 3.10 -10.14
N SER A 355 -9.36 2.20 -9.18
CA SER A 355 -9.46 2.46 -7.74
C SER A 355 -8.30 1.76 -7.02
N GLY A 356 -7.33 2.53 -6.50
CA GLY A 356 -6.08 1.96 -6.01
C GLY A 356 -5.37 1.13 -7.09
N ASN A 357 -5.05 -0.12 -6.76
CA ASN A 357 -4.45 -1.08 -7.70
C ASN A 357 -5.46 -1.84 -8.57
N GLN A 358 -6.78 -1.64 -8.36
CA GLN A 358 -7.81 -2.28 -9.16
C GLN A 358 -8.07 -1.48 -10.43
N LYS A 359 -8.11 -2.19 -11.57
CA LYS A 359 -8.58 -1.67 -12.86
C LYS A 359 -9.60 -2.63 -13.44
N GLN A 360 -10.75 -2.10 -13.80
CA GLN A 360 -11.84 -2.86 -14.43
C GLN A 360 -12.44 -2.04 -15.58
N GLN A 361 -13.03 -2.71 -16.56
CA GLN A 361 -13.64 -2.06 -17.71
C GLN A 361 -14.93 -2.79 -18.08
N VAL A 362 -15.92 -2.04 -18.54
CA VAL A 362 -17.17 -2.59 -19.08
C VAL A 362 -17.51 -1.93 -20.40
N ALA A 363 -18.18 -2.68 -21.27
CA ALA A 363 -18.68 -2.20 -22.54
C ALA A 363 -19.79 -1.14 -22.35
N ALA A 364 -19.72 -0.08 -23.16
CA ALA A 364 -20.83 0.85 -23.37
C ALA A 364 -21.64 0.37 -24.58
N VAL A 365 -22.95 0.19 -24.41
CA VAL A 365 -23.85 -0.32 -25.45
C VAL A 365 -24.99 0.66 -25.73
N LEU A 366 -25.48 0.68 -26.96
CA LEU A 366 -26.58 1.56 -27.35
C LEU A 366 -27.92 1.14 -26.72
N ALA A 367 -28.66 2.11 -26.19
CA ALA A 367 -29.99 1.89 -25.61
C ALA A 367 -31.06 1.59 -26.66
N GLN A 368 -30.89 2.09 -27.87
CA GLN A 368 -31.87 2.02 -28.97
C GLN A 368 -31.15 1.94 -30.32
N ASP A 369 -31.89 1.59 -31.38
CA ASP A 369 -31.38 1.63 -32.75
C ASP A 369 -31.10 3.09 -33.17
N ILE A 370 -29.99 3.31 -33.85
CA ILE A 370 -29.77 4.53 -34.64
C ILE A 370 -30.03 4.19 -36.10
N ASN A 371 -31.17 4.64 -36.61
CA ASN A 371 -31.59 4.37 -37.98
C ASN A 371 -30.87 5.28 -38.99
N ALA A 372 -30.79 4.84 -40.24
CA ALA A 372 -30.30 5.67 -41.34
C ALA A 372 -31.21 6.91 -41.57
N PRO A 373 -30.66 8.02 -42.11
CA PRO A 373 -31.46 9.20 -42.44
C PRO A 373 -32.54 8.89 -43.48
N ALA A 374 -33.70 9.53 -43.33
CA ALA A 374 -34.75 9.46 -44.34
C ALA A 374 -34.26 10.00 -45.70
N LEU A 375 -34.80 9.46 -46.79
CA LEU A 375 -34.43 9.85 -48.16
C LEU A 375 -34.52 11.37 -48.38
N ARG A 376 -35.58 12.00 -47.86
CA ARG A 376 -35.76 13.46 -47.93
C ARG A 376 -34.58 14.24 -47.32
N TRP A 377 -34.05 13.79 -46.18
CA TRP A 377 -32.92 14.46 -45.55
C TRP A 377 -31.66 14.32 -46.39
N ARG A 378 -31.45 13.14 -47.01
CA ARG A 378 -30.29 12.94 -47.90
C ARG A 378 -30.32 13.88 -49.11
N ILE A 379 -31.50 14.20 -49.63
CA ILE A 379 -31.70 15.04 -50.82
C ILE A 379 -31.58 16.54 -50.48
N PHE A 380 -32.09 16.98 -49.33
CA PHE A 380 -32.27 18.41 -49.00
C PHE A 380 -31.29 18.97 -47.95
N ARG A 381 -30.25 18.23 -47.59
CA ARG A 381 -29.23 18.65 -46.60
C ARG A 381 -28.14 19.55 -47.16
#